data_AF-A0A6C0E305-F1
#
_entry.id   AF-A0A6C0E305-F1
#
_cell.length_a   1.000
_cell.length_b   1.000
_cell.length_c   1.000
_cell.angle_alpha   90.00
_cell.angle_beta   90.00
_cell.angle_gamma   90.00
#
_symmetry.space_group_name_H-M   'P 1'
#
loop_
_entity.id
_entity.type
_entity.pdbx_description
1 polymer ?
#
loop_
_entity_poly.entity_id
_entity_poly.type
_entity_poly.pdbx_seq_one_letter_code
_entity_poly.pdbx_strand_id
1 'polypeptide(L)'
;MDTSYLSIFIFLIITIVYYVFPALGKLPITIDILQNNQLESYYKSNISRLGLYFLMVVMSQFVINSLFLINKCGGNSTTNVGVAALMTFVPWTLIFGVMLAVLMMYPGLKTAFSDVIGYFAVAGKANDILTSILVDTSIDDTINTSGDMSDLAKGTMKKSAEAILKLCGNKSVLINQMSPENFLSVWDVMKPLMKDSGNIPDIQQKQQELLGLVVLKDNIGEGLWYLYTAVFLTSIISFNLASRGCRKTVDQLKASHDEYLKQEEEAQKQKDLNNSTTMIAP
;
A
#
# COMPACT_ATOMS: atom_id res chain seq x y z
N MET A 1 -18.58 7.91 -14.16
CA MET A 1 -17.70 7.05 -13.35
C MET A 1 -18.17 7.19 -11.91
N ASP A 2 -18.54 6.10 -11.24
CA ASP A 2 -18.90 6.19 -9.81
C ASP A 2 -17.71 6.77 -9.04
N THR A 3 -17.96 7.76 -8.19
CA THR A 3 -16.91 8.46 -7.44
C THR A 3 -16.09 7.54 -6.56
N SER A 4 -16.67 6.41 -6.13
CA SER A 4 -15.97 5.32 -5.45
C SER A 4 -14.84 4.71 -6.30
N TYR A 5 -15.07 4.47 -7.59
CA TYR A 5 -14.02 3.90 -8.46
C TYR A 5 -12.90 4.90 -8.68
N LEU A 6 -13.23 6.18 -8.89
CA LEU A 6 -12.22 7.23 -9.04
C LEU A 6 -11.38 7.38 -7.76
N SER A 7 -12.04 7.35 -6.59
CA SER A 7 -11.40 7.39 -5.28
C SER A 7 -10.38 6.25 -5.09
N ILE A 8 -10.78 5.01 -5.36
CA ILE A 8 -9.91 3.82 -5.25
C ILE A 8 -8.79 3.89 -6.29
N PHE A 9 -9.08 4.30 -7.52
CA PHE A 9 -8.09 4.41 -8.58
C PHE A 9 -6.98 5.42 -8.23
N ILE A 10 -7.36 6.62 -7.78
CA ILE A 10 -6.39 7.64 -7.34
C ILE A 10 -5.60 7.16 -6.13
N PHE A 11 -6.26 6.50 -5.17
CA PHE A 11 -5.58 5.89 -4.03
C PHE A 11 -4.52 4.86 -4.45
N LEU A 12 -4.83 4.00 -5.42
CA LEU A 12 -3.89 3.01 -5.96
C LEU A 12 -2.69 3.68 -6.62
N ILE A 13 -2.91 4.74 -7.42
CA ILE A 13 -1.81 5.50 -8.04
C ILE A 13 -0.89 6.07 -6.96
N ILE A 14 -1.44 6.76 -5.95
CA ILE A 14 -0.64 7.36 -4.87
C ILE A 14 0.13 6.27 -4.11
N THR A 15 -0.50 5.12 -3.85
CA THR A 15 0.11 4.00 -3.12
C THR A 15 1.22 3.33 -3.93
N ILE A 16 1.03 3.12 -5.23
CA ILE A 16 2.08 2.60 -6.12
C ILE A 16 3.25 3.58 -6.15
N VAL A 17 2.97 4.89 -6.29
CA VAL A 17 4.03 5.91 -6.29
C VAL A 17 4.84 5.88 -4.99
N TYR A 18 4.16 5.72 -3.86
CA TYR A 18 4.79 5.61 -2.54
C TYR A 18 5.75 4.42 -2.43
N TYR A 19 5.47 3.26 -3.05
CA TYR A 19 6.39 2.12 -2.97
C TYR A 19 7.43 2.06 -4.10
N VAL A 20 7.12 2.59 -5.29
CA VAL A 20 7.96 2.44 -6.49
C VAL A 20 8.98 3.57 -6.64
N PHE A 21 8.71 4.77 -6.14
CA PHE A 21 9.60 5.93 -6.32
C PHE A 21 10.22 6.36 -4.98
N PRO A 22 11.43 5.88 -4.64
CA PRO A 22 12.14 6.25 -3.42
C PRO A 22 12.47 7.74 -3.31
N ALA A 23 12.37 8.53 -4.39
CA ALA A 23 12.51 9.98 -4.31
C ALA A 23 11.34 10.64 -3.56
N LEU A 24 10.14 10.05 -3.63
CA LEU A 24 8.90 10.61 -3.09
C LEU A 24 8.30 9.76 -1.96
N GLY A 25 8.58 8.46 -1.95
CA GLY A 25 7.95 7.47 -1.08
C GLY A 25 8.92 6.70 -0.19
N LYS A 26 8.56 5.46 0.15
CA LYS A 26 9.29 4.60 1.08
C LYS A 26 10.71 4.30 0.59
N LEU A 27 11.70 4.45 1.47
CA LEU A 27 13.08 4.08 1.17
C LEU A 27 13.27 2.56 1.23
N PRO A 28 13.97 1.94 0.27
CA PRO A 28 14.36 0.55 0.38
C PRO A 28 15.39 0.40 1.50
N ILE A 29 15.28 -0.70 2.25
CA ILE A 29 16.30 -1.08 3.23
C ILE A 29 17.41 -1.87 2.50
N THR A 30 18.66 -1.62 2.89
CA THR A 30 19.86 -2.26 2.32
C THR A 30 20.63 -2.99 3.41
N ILE A 31 21.54 -3.89 3.02
CA ILE A 31 22.39 -4.61 3.97
C ILE A 31 23.26 -3.65 4.79
N ASP A 32 23.77 -2.58 4.16
CA ASP A 32 24.57 -1.56 4.83
C ASP A 32 23.80 -0.86 5.97
N ILE A 33 22.51 -0.58 5.76
CA ILE A 33 21.66 0.05 6.78
C ILE A 33 21.47 -0.88 7.98
N LEU A 34 21.29 -2.19 7.72
CA LEU A 34 21.11 -3.20 8.75
C LEU A 34 22.40 -3.43 9.57
N GLN A 35 23.57 -3.34 8.95
CA GLN A 35 24.85 -3.61 9.60
C GLN A 35 25.44 -2.40 10.33
N ASN A 36 25.30 -1.19 9.79
CA ASN A 36 25.97 0.01 10.31
C ASN A 36 25.17 0.78 11.36
N ASN A 37 24.16 0.15 11.98
CA ASN A 37 23.31 0.77 13.00
C ASN A 37 22.62 2.09 12.53
N GLN A 38 22.40 2.23 11.22
CA GLN A 38 21.73 3.41 10.62
C GLN A 38 20.20 3.28 10.62
N LEU A 39 19.70 2.26 11.32
CA LEU A 39 18.30 1.87 11.31
C LEU A 39 17.37 2.95 11.89
N GLU A 40 17.82 3.68 12.93
CA GLU A 40 17.05 4.78 13.52
C GLU A 40 16.81 5.93 12.50
N SER A 41 17.86 6.34 11.78
CA SER A 41 17.78 7.38 10.74
C SER A 41 16.87 6.95 9.59
N TYR A 42 16.94 5.67 9.22
CA TYR A 42 16.05 5.08 8.22
C TYR A 42 14.58 5.16 8.63
N TYR A 43 14.24 4.72 9.85
CA TYR A 43 12.86 4.79 10.34
C TYR A 43 12.36 6.24 10.46
N LYS A 44 13.19 7.15 10.97
CA LYS A 44 12.84 8.58 11.07
C LYS A 44 12.59 9.23 9.70
N SER A 45 13.34 8.82 8.68
CA SER A 45 13.13 9.30 7.32
C SER A 45 11.83 8.74 6.73
N ASN A 46 11.56 7.45 6.95
CA ASN A 46 10.36 6.81 6.44
C ASN A 46 9.08 7.27 7.12
N ILE A 47 9.08 7.58 8.43
CA ILE A 47 7.88 8.07 9.11
C ILE A 47 7.42 9.44 8.57
N SER A 48 8.37 10.33 8.26
CA SER A 48 8.08 11.62 7.63
C SER A 48 7.43 11.44 6.25
N ARG A 49 7.96 10.51 5.45
CA ARG A 49 7.44 10.20 4.11
C ARG A 49 6.09 9.48 4.16
N LEU A 50 5.87 8.63 5.16
CA LEU A 50 4.56 8.03 5.43
C LEU A 50 3.53 9.11 5.79
N GLY A 51 3.92 10.12 6.58
CA GLY A 51 3.07 11.28 6.88
C GLY A 51 2.70 12.08 5.63
N LEU A 52 3.67 12.30 4.73
CA LEU A 52 3.42 12.94 3.44
C LEU A 52 2.48 12.11 2.54
N TYR A 53 2.69 10.79 2.47
CA TYR A 53 1.78 9.86 1.78
C TYR A 53 0.36 9.94 2.33
N PHE A 54 0.21 9.88 3.65
CA PHE A 54 -1.07 10.01 4.34
C PHE A 54 -1.76 11.33 3.96
N LEU A 55 -1.03 12.45 3.99
CA LEU A 55 -1.57 13.75 3.59
C LEU A 55 -2.03 13.75 2.13
N MET A 56 -1.24 13.23 1.19
CA MET A 56 -1.62 13.15 -0.23
C MET A 56 -2.89 12.33 -0.42
N VAL A 57 -3.00 11.18 0.25
CA VAL A 57 -4.21 10.36 0.23
C VAL A 57 -5.40 11.18 0.73
N VAL A 58 -5.37 11.69 1.95
CA VAL A 58 -6.52 12.40 2.53
C VAL A 58 -6.94 13.62 1.70
N MET A 59 -5.97 14.39 1.18
CA MET A 59 -6.24 15.56 0.34
C MET A 59 -6.89 15.16 -1.00
N SER A 60 -6.38 14.10 -1.66
CA SER A 60 -6.99 13.61 -2.90
C SER A 60 -8.43 13.15 -2.69
N GLN A 61 -8.71 12.47 -1.57
CA GLN A 61 -10.04 11.99 -1.22
C GLN A 61 -10.99 13.14 -0.89
N PHE A 62 -10.47 14.18 -0.24
CA PHE A 62 -11.25 15.39 0.05
C PHE A 62 -11.66 16.12 -1.21
N VAL A 63 -10.76 16.24 -2.20
CA VAL A 63 -11.08 16.85 -3.50
C VAL A 63 -12.18 16.05 -4.20
N ILE A 64 -12.06 14.73 -4.30
CA ILE A 64 -13.04 13.87 -4.96
C ILE A 64 -14.41 13.97 -4.28
N ASN A 65 -14.45 13.89 -2.95
CA ASN A 65 -15.70 13.97 -2.19
C ASN A 65 -16.35 15.36 -2.25
N SER A 66 -15.53 16.42 -2.31
CA SER A 66 -16.02 17.79 -2.50
C SER A 66 -16.65 17.98 -3.87
N LEU A 67 -15.98 17.52 -4.94
CA LEU A 67 -16.50 17.56 -6.30
C LEU A 67 -17.81 16.76 -6.41
N PHE A 68 -17.89 15.60 -5.75
CA PHE A 68 -19.13 14.82 -5.70
C PHE A 68 -20.30 15.63 -5.11
N LEU A 69 -20.12 16.25 -3.95
CA LEU A 69 -21.18 17.01 -3.30
C LEU A 69 -21.56 18.27 -4.07
N ILE A 70 -20.60 18.98 -4.66
CA ILE A 70 -20.88 20.15 -5.49
C ILE A 70 -21.74 19.75 -6.69
N ASN A 71 -21.36 18.66 -7.38
CA ASN A 71 -22.10 18.17 -8.55
C ASN A 71 -23.47 17.61 -8.19
N LYS A 72 -23.61 16.93 -7.04
CA LYS A 72 -24.86 16.33 -6.58
C LYS A 72 -25.86 17.38 -6.05
N CYS A 73 -25.38 18.35 -5.27
CA CYS A 73 -26.26 19.25 -4.52
C CYS A 73 -26.40 20.65 -5.12
N GLY A 74 -25.48 21.07 -6.01
CA GLY A 74 -25.42 22.45 -6.49
C GLY A 74 -25.29 23.47 -5.36
N GLY A 75 -25.48 24.76 -5.67
CA GLY A 75 -25.52 25.84 -4.68
C GLY A 75 -24.14 26.28 -4.15
N ASN A 76 -24.12 26.91 -2.96
CA ASN A 76 -22.92 27.54 -2.40
C ASN A 76 -21.83 26.50 -2.11
N SER A 77 -20.73 26.59 -2.84
CA SER A 77 -19.56 25.73 -2.72
C SER A 77 -19.03 25.66 -1.28
N THR A 78 -19.11 26.74 -0.50
CA THR A 78 -18.54 26.78 0.86
C THR A 78 -19.24 25.82 1.83
N THR A 79 -20.57 25.67 1.74
CA THR A 79 -21.32 24.75 2.62
C THR A 79 -21.08 23.30 2.25
N ASN A 80 -21.04 22.99 0.95
CA ASN A 80 -20.79 21.63 0.45
C ASN A 80 -19.36 21.18 0.77
N VAL A 81 -18.38 22.08 0.65
CA VAL A 81 -16.97 21.82 0.96
C VAL A 81 -16.76 21.57 2.45
N GLY A 82 -17.38 22.36 3.34
CA GLY A 82 -17.26 22.13 4.79
C GLY A 82 -17.82 20.77 5.22
N VAL A 83 -18.91 20.34 4.59
CA VAL A 83 -19.47 19.00 4.79
C VAL A 83 -18.54 17.91 4.26
N ALA A 84 -18.02 18.06 3.05
CA ALA A 84 -17.07 17.12 2.44
C ALA A 84 -15.82 16.94 3.32
N ALA A 85 -15.36 18.03 3.94
CA ALA A 85 -14.21 18.02 4.84
C ALA A 85 -14.47 17.12 6.05
N LEU A 86 -15.58 17.33 6.77
CA LEU A 86 -15.92 16.50 7.93
C LEU A 86 -16.09 15.02 7.55
N MET A 87 -16.76 14.74 6.43
CA MET A 87 -17.00 13.37 5.97
C MET A 87 -15.77 12.69 5.38
N THR A 88 -14.69 13.43 5.12
CA THR A 88 -13.43 12.87 4.63
C THR A 88 -12.39 12.81 5.74
N PHE A 89 -12.01 13.96 6.31
CA PHE A 89 -10.89 14.05 7.25
C PHE A 89 -11.12 13.19 8.49
N VAL A 90 -12.33 13.17 9.04
CA VAL A 90 -12.61 12.40 10.27
C VAL A 90 -12.45 10.90 10.03
N PRO A 91 -13.20 10.25 9.12
CA PRO A 91 -13.06 8.81 8.91
C PRO A 91 -11.68 8.42 8.37
N TRP A 92 -11.10 9.19 7.43
CA TRP A 92 -9.76 8.87 6.94
C TRP A 92 -8.70 9.00 8.03
N THR A 93 -8.71 10.06 8.84
CA THR A 93 -7.71 10.21 9.90
C THR A 93 -7.88 9.17 10.99
N LEU A 94 -9.12 8.91 11.42
CA LEU A 94 -9.37 7.98 12.52
C LEU A 94 -9.24 6.50 12.12
N ILE A 95 -9.61 6.12 10.90
CA ILE A 95 -9.57 4.70 10.50
C ILE A 95 -8.27 4.41 9.76
N PHE A 96 -7.96 5.17 8.70
CA PHE A 96 -6.74 4.94 7.92
C PHE A 96 -5.50 5.30 8.76
N GLY A 97 -5.51 6.45 9.45
CA GLY A 97 -4.40 6.84 10.33
C GLY A 97 -4.14 5.84 11.47
N VAL A 98 -5.19 5.30 12.10
CA VAL A 98 -5.03 4.25 13.12
C VAL A 98 -4.49 2.97 12.50
N MET A 99 -4.97 2.56 11.32
CA MET A 99 -4.42 1.38 10.64
C MET A 99 -2.92 1.54 10.34
N LEU A 100 -2.48 2.72 9.87
CA LEU A 100 -1.05 3.01 9.67
C LEU A 100 -0.25 2.86 10.98
N ALA A 101 -0.77 3.42 12.08
CA ALA A 101 -0.14 3.33 13.40
C ALA A 101 -0.09 1.88 13.91
N VAL A 102 -1.15 1.09 13.68
CA VAL A 102 -1.22 -0.32 14.08
C VAL A 102 -0.18 -1.15 13.34
N LEU A 103 0.00 -0.98 12.02
CA LEU A 103 1.03 -1.72 11.28
C LEU A 103 2.46 -1.30 11.66
N MET A 104 2.64 -0.09 12.17
CA MET A 104 3.91 0.38 12.69
C MET A 104 4.24 -0.21 14.07
N MET A 105 3.24 -0.27 14.96
CA MET A 105 3.41 -0.82 16.31
C MET A 105 3.46 -2.35 16.31
N TYR A 106 2.72 -2.98 15.39
CA TYR A 106 2.60 -4.43 15.27
C TYR A 106 2.93 -4.88 13.84
N PRO A 107 4.22 -4.89 13.44
CA PRO A 107 4.64 -5.28 12.09
C PRO A 107 4.23 -6.71 11.75
N GLY A 108 4.06 -7.58 12.76
CA GLY A 108 3.54 -8.93 12.60
C GLY A 108 2.15 -9.00 11.94
N LEU A 109 1.35 -7.94 11.93
CA LEU A 109 0.06 -7.94 11.21
C LEU A 109 0.22 -7.98 9.68
N LYS A 110 1.35 -7.52 9.16
CA LYS A 110 1.62 -7.56 7.71
C LYS A 110 1.71 -8.99 7.18
N THR A 111 2.09 -9.95 8.04
CA THR A 111 2.27 -11.37 7.67
C THR A 111 1.01 -12.02 7.13
N ALA A 112 -0.16 -11.59 7.61
CA ALA A 112 -1.46 -12.07 7.15
C ALA A 112 -1.61 -11.98 5.61
N PHE A 113 -1.06 -10.93 5.01
CA PHE A 113 -1.03 -10.75 3.56
C PHE A 113 0.33 -11.05 2.94
N SER A 114 1.44 -10.73 3.62
CA SER A 114 2.78 -10.91 3.05
C SER A 114 3.13 -12.39 2.87
N ASP A 115 2.74 -13.27 3.79
CA ASP A 115 3.12 -14.69 3.72
C ASP A 115 2.21 -15.51 2.80
N VAL A 116 1.10 -14.91 2.37
CA VAL A 116 0.20 -15.46 1.35
C VAL A 116 0.47 -14.79 0.01
N ILE A 117 0.00 -13.55 -0.17
CA ILE A 117 0.06 -12.85 -1.47
C ILE A 117 1.48 -12.36 -1.77
N GLY A 118 2.17 -11.81 -0.77
CA GLY A 118 3.57 -11.41 -0.93
C GLY A 118 4.46 -12.61 -1.30
N TYR A 119 4.27 -13.74 -0.63
CA TYR A 119 4.96 -14.99 -0.91
C TYR A 119 4.77 -15.42 -2.36
N PHE A 120 3.53 -15.48 -2.86
CA PHE A 120 3.27 -15.84 -4.25
C PHE A 120 3.97 -14.90 -5.24
N ALA A 121 4.10 -13.62 -4.92
CA ALA A 121 4.80 -12.66 -5.78
C ALA A 121 6.33 -12.87 -5.84
N VAL A 122 6.94 -13.45 -4.79
CA VAL A 122 8.40 -13.58 -4.68
C VAL A 122 8.92 -15.02 -4.72
N ALA A 123 8.04 -16.02 -4.59
CA ALA A 123 8.41 -17.41 -4.36
C ALA A 123 9.36 -17.99 -5.42
N GLY A 124 9.14 -17.68 -6.71
CA GLY A 124 10.00 -18.17 -7.79
C GLY A 124 11.45 -17.69 -7.64
N LYS A 125 11.64 -16.37 -7.58
CA LYS A 125 12.98 -15.78 -7.41
C LYS A 125 13.62 -16.18 -6.08
N ALA A 126 12.83 -16.30 -5.01
CA ALA A 126 13.31 -16.74 -3.71
C ALA A 126 13.83 -18.18 -3.78
N ASN A 127 13.11 -19.07 -4.47
CA ASN A 127 13.54 -20.45 -4.68
C ASN A 127 14.87 -20.51 -5.45
N ASP A 128 15.01 -19.73 -6.52
CA ASP A 128 16.22 -19.71 -7.35
C ASP A 128 17.45 -19.28 -6.53
N ILE A 129 17.30 -18.18 -5.76
CA ILE A 129 18.38 -17.67 -4.90
C ILE A 129 18.72 -18.70 -3.82
N LEU A 130 17.72 -19.19 -3.08
CA LEU A 130 17.94 -20.12 -1.97
C LEU A 130 18.49 -21.47 -2.46
N THR A 131 18.10 -21.94 -3.64
CA THR A 131 18.68 -23.16 -4.26
C THR A 131 20.12 -22.96 -4.70
N SER A 132 20.47 -21.76 -5.16
CA SER A 132 21.86 -21.44 -5.52
C SER A 132 22.80 -21.44 -4.31
N ILE A 133 22.30 -21.04 -3.14
CA ILE A 133 23.09 -20.85 -1.92
C ILE A 133 23.10 -22.09 -1.02
N LEU A 134 21.93 -22.70 -0.79
CA LEU A 134 21.76 -23.78 0.18
C LEU A 134 22.10 -25.13 -0.43
N VAL A 135 22.76 -25.99 0.35
CA VAL A 135 23.07 -27.38 -0.04
C VAL A 135 21.78 -28.08 -0.49
N ASP A 136 21.89 -28.86 -1.56
CA ASP A 136 20.78 -29.73 -1.95
C ASP A 136 20.71 -30.90 -0.98
N THR A 137 19.55 -31.04 -0.35
CA THR A 137 19.26 -32.09 0.63
C THR A 137 19.32 -33.51 0.06
N SER A 138 19.59 -33.64 -1.25
CA SER A 138 19.75 -34.88 -1.99
C SER A 138 21.19 -35.32 -2.24
N ILE A 139 22.21 -34.71 -1.61
CA ILE A 139 23.59 -35.17 -1.75
C ILE A 139 24.10 -35.64 -0.38
N ASP A 140 24.08 -36.97 -0.22
CA ASP A 140 24.88 -37.68 0.77
C ASP A 140 26.35 -37.21 0.73
N ASP A 141 27.02 -37.21 1.89
CA ASP A 141 28.48 -37.09 2.07
C ASP A 141 29.14 -35.73 2.42
N THR A 142 28.46 -34.75 3.03
CA THR A 142 29.17 -33.53 3.55
C THR A 142 28.96 -33.21 5.03
N ILE A 143 28.84 -34.24 5.87
CA ILE A 143 28.91 -34.10 7.34
C ILE A 143 30.26 -34.62 7.83
N ASN A 144 31.38 -33.98 7.46
CA ASN A 144 32.68 -34.36 8.02
C ASN A 144 33.63 -33.19 8.36
N THR A 145 33.23 -31.93 8.20
CA THR A 145 34.21 -30.85 8.35
C THR A 145 33.59 -29.57 8.87
N SER A 146 33.83 -29.22 10.15
CA SER A 146 34.47 -27.96 10.61
C SER A 146 34.11 -27.58 12.06
N GLY A 147 35.14 -27.57 12.90
CA GLY A 147 35.13 -27.44 14.36
C GLY A 147 34.89 -26.04 14.94
N ASP A 148 34.92 -25.97 16.28
CA ASP A 148 34.69 -24.86 17.23
C ASP A 148 33.26 -24.58 17.74
N MET A 149 32.51 -25.67 17.92
CA MET A 149 31.63 -25.93 19.07
C MET A 149 31.80 -27.44 19.35
N SER A 150 31.34 -27.97 20.48
CA SER A 150 31.23 -29.43 20.63
C SER A 150 30.65 -30.01 19.33
N ASP A 151 31.38 -30.91 18.65
CA ASP A 151 31.03 -31.43 17.31
C ASP A 151 29.60 -32.01 17.28
N LEU A 152 29.12 -32.43 18.45
CA LEU A 152 27.77 -32.89 18.70
C LEU A 152 26.69 -31.80 18.53
N ALA A 153 26.94 -30.57 18.99
CA ALA A 153 25.99 -29.46 18.89
C ALA A 153 25.89 -28.91 17.45
N LYS A 154 27.03 -28.80 16.75
CA LYS A 154 27.10 -28.40 15.33
C LYS A 154 26.46 -29.44 14.42
N GLY A 155 26.78 -30.72 14.65
CA GLY A 155 26.18 -31.83 13.89
C GLY A 155 24.68 -31.92 14.09
N THR A 156 24.19 -31.73 15.33
CA THR A 156 22.76 -31.71 15.63
C THR A 156 22.04 -30.53 14.98
N MET A 157 22.56 -29.30 15.09
CA MET A 157 21.96 -28.13 14.42
C MET A 157 21.94 -28.27 12.90
N LYS A 158 23.04 -28.77 12.31
CA LYS A 158 23.11 -29.02 10.86
C LYS A 158 22.08 -30.05 10.42
N LYS A 159 21.96 -31.18 11.13
CA LYS A 159 20.96 -32.22 10.84
C LYS A 159 19.52 -31.72 11.02
N SER A 160 19.24 -30.95 12.07
CA SER A 160 17.91 -30.36 12.28
C SER A 160 17.54 -29.39 11.16
N ALA A 161 18.49 -28.58 10.70
CA ALA A 161 18.27 -27.62 9.65
C ALA A 161 18.23 -28.26 8.25
N GLU A 162 19.01 -29.32 7.99
CA GLU A 162 18.85 -30.17 6.81
C GLU A 162 17.50 -30.88 6.79
N ALA A 163 17.02 -31.36 7.95
CA ALA A 163 15.69 -31.93 8.06
C ALA A 163 14.59 -30.90 7.77
N ILE A 164 14.74 -29.65 8.24
CA ILE A 164 13.84 -28.54 7.89
C ILE A 164 13.86 -28.32 6.37
N LEU A 165 15.04 -28.28 5.74
CA LEU A 165 15.15 -28.13 4.28
C LEU A 165 14.52 -29.29 3.50
N LYS A 166 14.65 -30.53 3.99
CA LYS A 166 13.98 -31.72 3.41
C LYS A 166 12.46 -31.63 3.55
N LEU A 167 11.98 -31.20 4.71
CA LEU A 167 10.55 -31.04 4.98
C LEU A 167 9.93 -29.88 4.20
N CYS A 168 10.69 -28.81 3.96
CA CYS A 168 10.17 -27.64 3.25
C CYS A 168 9.81 -27.92 1.80
N GLY A 169 10.39 -28.95 1.14
CA GLY A 169 10.10 -29.37 -0.24
C GLY A 169 10.48 -28.34 -1.32
N ASN A 170 10.11 -27.08 -1.11
CA ASN A 170 10.49 -25.87 -1.82
C ASN A 170 11.20 -24.92 -0.84
N LYS A 171 12.44 -24.53 -1.18
CA LYS A 171 13.26 -23.65 -0.34
C LYS A 171 12.64 -22.25 -0.21
N SER A 172 11.79 -21.81 -1.15
CA SER A 172 11.13 -20.50 -1.08
C SER A 172 10.29 -20.30 0.18
N VAL A 173 9.78 -21.37 0.81
CA VAL A 173 8.97 -21.28 2.03
C VAL A 173 9.73 -20.60 3.18
N LEU A 174 11.06 -20.69 3.18
CA LEU A 174 11.90 -20.00 4.17
C LEU A 174 11.73 -18.49 4.16
N ILE A 175 11.34 -17.89 3.03
CA ILE A 175 11.15 -16.44 2.94
C ILE A 175 9.99 -15.96 3.83
N ASN A 176 9.05 -16.84 4.21
CA ASN A 176 7.96 -16.49 5.13
C ASN A 176 8.46 -16.33 6.58
N GLN A 177 9.59 -16.94 6.92
CA GLN A 177 10.22 -16.75 8.24
C GLN A 177 11.11 -15.49 8.29
N MET A 178 11.29 -14.83 7.15
CA MET A 178 12.12 -13.63 7.02
C MET A 178 11.25 -12.37 7.00
N SER A 179 11.70 -11.37 7.76
CA SER A 179 11.26 -9.99 7.74
C SER A 179 12.48 -9.07 7.59
N PRO A 180 12.31 -7.80 7.18
CA PRO A 180 13.43 -6.87 7.09
C PRO A 180 14.22 -6.74 8.40
N GLU A 181 13.54 -6.86 9.55
CA GLU A 181 14.12 -6.67 10.88
C GLU A 181 14.92 -7.87 11.36
N ASN A 182 14.49 -9.09 11.04
CA ASN A 182 15.17 -10.32 11.45
C ASN A 182 16.12 -10.88 10.39
N PHE A 183 16.21 -10.23 9.21
CA PHE A 183 16.89 -10.77 8.05
C PHE A 183 18.33 -11.23 8.32
N LEU A 184 19.14 -10.38 8.97
CA LEU A 184 20.54 -10.73 9.29
C LEU A 184 20.64 -11.92 10.23
N SER A 185 19.76 -12.00 11.24
CA SER A 185 19.73 -13.13 12.17
C SER A 185 19.36 -14.43 11.46
N VAL A 186 18.35 -14.41 10.59
CA VAL A 186 17.97 -15.59 9.81
C VAL A 186 19.08 -15.98 8.83
N TRP A 187 19.72 -15.00 8.20
CA TRP A 187 20.88 -15.23 7.32
C TRP A 187 22.04 -15.92 8.05
N ASP A 188 22.36 -15.47 9.26
CA ASP A 188 23.42 -16.08 10.09
C ASP A 188 23.09 -17.52 10.50
N VAL A 189 21.82 -17.81 10.81
CA VAL A 189 21.33 -19.19 11.07
C VAL A 189 21.45 -20.08 9.83
N MET A 190 21.30 -19.51 8.63
CA MET A 190 21.42 -20.26 7.37
C MET A 190 22.87 -20.50 6.93
N LYS A 191 23.86 -19.71 7.36
CA LYS A 191 25.28 -19.87 7.00
C LYS A 191 25.79 -21.32 7.08
N PRO A 192 25.56 -22.12 8.14
CA PRO A 192 26.01 -23.52 8.20
C PRO A 192 25.34 -24.47 7.20
N LEU A 193 24.28 -24.04 6.53
CA LEU A 193 23.52 -24.81 5.51
C LEU A 193 23.84 -24.37 4.09
N MET A 194 24.65 -23.33 3.94
CA MET A 194 25.12 -22.87 2.65
C MET A 194 26.15 -23.86 2.11
N LYS A 195 26.22 -23.96 0.78
CA LYS A 195 27.34 -24.62 0.11
C LYS A 195 28.65 -23.96 0.56
N ASP A 196 29.76 -24.69 0.54
CA ASP A 196 31.06 -24.15 0.97
C ASP A 196 31.29 -22.76 0.38
N SER A 197 31.49 -21.77 1.25
CA SER A 197 31.45 -20.34 0.92
C SER A 197 32.48 -19.93 -0.13
N GLY A 198 33.54 -20.73 -0.33
CA GLY A 198 34.52 -20.55 -1.41
C GLY A 198 33.98 -20.86 -2.81
N ASN A 199 32.81 -21.49 -2.93
CA ASN A 199 32.20 -21.94 -4.19
C ASN A 199 30.88 -21.23 -4.53
N ILE A 200 30.43 -20.24 -3.73
CA ILE A 200 29.23 -19.46 -4.05
C ILE A 200 29.66 -18.13 -4.70
N PRO A 201 29.59 -18.00 -6.03
CA PRO A 201 29.85 -16.72 -6.68
C PRO A 201 28.84 -15.68 -6.19
N ASP A 202 29.35 -14.48 -5.92
CA ASP A 202 28.55 -13.28 -5.62
C ASP A 202 27.61 -13.44 -4.41
N ILE A 203 28.05 -14.12 -3.35
CA ILE A 203 27.25 -14.34 -2.13
C ILE A 203 26.68 -13.04 -1.54
N GLN A 204 27.45 -11.95 -1.58
CA GLN A 204 27.00 -10.63 -1.11
C GLN A 204 25.85 -10.08 -1.98
N GLN A 205 25.94 -10.23 -3.30
CA GLN A 205 24.88 -9.84 -4.22
C GLN A 205 23.62 -10.67 -3.97
N LYS A 206 23.76 -11.99 -3.83
CA LYS A 206 22.63 -12.88 -3.55
C LYS A 206 21.95 -12.58 -2.21
N GLN A 207 22.73 -12.20 -1.20
CA GLN A 207 22.21 -11.73 0.07
C GLN A 207 21.36 -10.46 -0.10
N GLN A 208 21.87 -9.48 -0.85
CA GLN A 208 21.16 -8.22 -1.13
C GLN A 208 19.90 -8.45 -1.99
N GLU A 209 19.94 -9.36 -2.96
CA GLU A 209 18.79 -9.76 -3.76
C GLU A 209 17.72 -10.44 -2.90
N LEU A 210 18.12 -11.36 -2.00
CA LEU A 210 17.20 -12.01 -1.08
C LEU A 210 16.55 -11.02 -0.13
N LEU A 211 17.31 -10.07 0.42
CA LEU A 211 16.75 -8.96 1.20
C LEU A 211 15.73 -8.18 0.38
N GLY A 212 16.05 -7.86 -0.88
CA GLY A 212 15.12 -7.19 -1.80
C GLY A 212 13.78 -7.92 -1.96
N LEU A 213 13.81 -9.26 -2.04
CA LEU A 213 12.58 -10.08 -2.08
C LEU A 213 11.81 -10.05 -0.77
N VAL A 214 12.50 -10.12 0.38
CA VAL A 214 11.87 -10.02 1.70
C VAL A 214 11.18 -8.67 1.89
N VAL A 215 11.82 -7.59 1.45
CA VAL A 215 11.28 -6.22 1.49
C VAL A 215 10.08 -6.07 0.56
N LEU A 216 10.16 -6.62 -0.66
CA LEU A 216 9.03 -6.62 -1.59
C LEU A 216 7.84 -7.37 -1.00
N LYS A 217 8.08 -8.55 -0.40
CA LYS A 217 7.05 -9.35 0.29
C LYS A 217 6.38 -8.54 1.41
N ASP A 218 7.17 -7.91 2.29
CA ASP A 218 6.66 -7.07 3.38
C ASP A 218 5.85 -5.87 2.87
N ASN A 219 6.35 -5.17 1.84
CA ASN A 219 5.68 -4.03 1.22
C ASN A 219 4.34 -4.43 0.57
N ILE A 220 4.25 -5.63 -0.02
CA ILE A 220 2.97 -6.17 -0.52
C ILE A 220 1.98 -6.37 0.63
N GLY A 221 2.43 -6.94 1.75
CA GLY A 221 1.58 -7.12 2.93
C GLY A 221 1.06 -5.80 3.50
N GLU A 222 1.94 -4.81 3.65
CA GLU A 222 1.60 -3.46 4.08
C GLU A 222 0.65 -2.76 3.09
N GLY A 223 0.95 -2.82 1.79
CA GLY A 223 0.12 -2.24 0.73
C GLY A 223 -1.28 -2.84 0.64
N LEU A 224 -1.43 -4.14 0.92
CA LEU A 224 -2.75 -4.80 0.95
C LEU A 224 -3.59 -4.37 2.14
N TRP A 225 -3.00 -4.16 3.31
CA TRP A 225 -3.71 -3.53 4.43
C TRP A 225 -4.18 -2.12 4.10
N TYR A 226 -3.35 -1.34 3.41
CA TYR A 226 -3.69 0.01 2.97
C TYR A 226 -4.87 -0.04 1.99
N LEU A 227 -4.82 -0.92 1.00
CA LEU A 227 -5.87 -1.11 0.00
C LEU A 227 -7.18 -1.59 0.64
N TYR A 228 -7.12 -2.61 1.50
CA TYR A 228 -8.30 -3.13 2.20
C TYR A 228 -9.01 -2.02 2.98
N THR A 229 -8.25 -1.24 3.73
CA THR A 229 -8.78 -0.12 4.52
C THR A 229 -9.35 0.99 3.64
N ALA A 230 -8.69 1.30 2.52
CA ALA A 230 -9.15 2.30 1.57
C ALA A 230 -10.47 1.89 0.89
N VAL A 231 -10.62 0.62 0.49
CA VAL A 231 -11.86 0.09 -0.08
C VAL A 231 -12.98 0.22 0.95
N PHE A 232 -12.75 -0.25 2.18
CA PHE A 232 -13.72 -0.15 3.27
C PHE A 232 -14.17 1.29 3.55
N LEU A 233 -13.21 2.22 3.68
CA LEU A 233 -13.49 3.63 3.90
C LEU A 233 -14.26 4.27 2.75
N THR A 234 -13.84 4.00 1.51
CA THR A 234 -14.50 4.55 0.33
C THR A 234 -15.94 4.06 0.25
N SER A 235 -16.19 2.78 0.53
CA SER A 235 -17.55 2.24 0.56
C SER A 235 -18.44 2.96 1.58
N ILE A 236 -17.95 3.16 2.81
CA ILE A 236 -18.69 3.85 3.87
C ILE A 236 -18.94 5.32 3.51
N ILE A 237 -17.92 6.03 3.03
CA ILE A 237 -18.03 7.45 2.72
C ILE A 237 -18.98 7.64 1.53
N SER A 238 -18.81 6.87 0.45
CA SER A 238 -19.69 6.93 -0.70
C SER A 238 -21.14 6.61 -0.35
N PHE A 239 -21.39 5.62 0.52
CA PHE A 239 -22.74 5.35 1.02
C PHE A 239 -23.31 6.55 1.78
N ASN A 240 -22.55 7.12 2.73
CA ASN A 240 -22.98 8.28 3.51
C ASN A 240 -23.24 9.51 2.63
N LEU A 241 -22.41 9.74 1.61
CA LEU A 241 -22.58 10.84 0.65
C LEU A 241 -23.79 10.61 -0.27
N ALA A 242 -24.05 9.36 -0.67
CA ALA A 242 -25.19 8.99 -1.51
C ALA A 242 -26.52 9.09 -0.75
N SER A 243 -26.58 8.59 0.48
CA SER A 243 -27.78 8.62 1.33
C SER A 243 -28.08 10.00 1.91
N ARG A 244 -27.09 10.90 1.96
CA ARG A 244 -27.30 12.26 2.42
C ARG A 244 -28.12 13.08 1.43
N GLY A 245 -29.17 13.72 1.94
CA GLY A 245 -29.93 14.76 1.23
C GLY A 245 -29.20 16.10 1.19
N CYS A 246 -29.48 16.90 0.17
CA CYS A 246 -28.91 18.24 0.02
C CYS A 246 -29.66 19.24 0.90
N ARG A 247 -28.95 19.99 1.75
CA ARG A 247 -29.52 21.09 2.53
C ARG A 247 -29.25 22.40 1.80
N LYS A 248 -30.28 22.96 1.14
CA LYS A 248 -30.22 24.30 0.55
C LYS A 248 -30.53 25.35 1.61
N THR A 249 -29.80 26.47 1.63
CA THR A 249 -30.14 27.61 2.49
C THR A 249 -31.32 28.40 1.90
N VAL A 250 -32.03 29.17 2.72
CA VAL A 250 -33.17 30.00 2.26
C VAL A 250 -32.75 30.98 1.16
N ASP A 251 -31.55 31.55 1.28
CA ASP A 251 -31.01 32.47 0.27
C ASP A 251 -30.71 31.76 -1.06
N GLN A 252 -30.25 30.51 -1.02
CA GLN A 252 -30.05 29.71 -2.22
C GLN A 252 -31.36 29.35 -2.90
N LEU A 253 -32.40 29.04 -2.12
CA LEU A 253 -33.74 28.78 -2.64
C LEU A 253 -34.27 30.02 -3.38
N LYS A 254 -34.15 31.21 -2.77
CA LYS A 254 -34.52 32.48 -3.41
C LYS A 254 -33.71 32.73 -4.70
N ALA A 255 -32.39 32.62 -4.64
CA ALA A 255 -31.55 32.84 -5.81
C ALA A 255 -31.89 31.88 -6.97
N SER A 256 -32.12 30.59 -6.67
CA SER A 256 -32.51 29.62 -7.69
C SER A 256 -33.94 29.85 -8.23
N HIS A 257 -34.83 30.41 -7.43
CA HIS A 257 -36.17 30.80 -7.87
C HIS A 257 -36.11 32.02 -8.79
N ASP A 258 -35.31 33.02 -8.44
CA ASP A 258 -35.12 34.24 -9.23
C ASP A 258 -34.44 33.94 -10.58
N GLU A 259 -33.47 33.01 -10.61
CA GLU A 259 -32.88 32.50 -11.86
C GLU A 259 -33.91 31.79 -12.75
N TYR A 260 -34.78 30.96 -12.15
CA TYR A 260 -35.83 30.27 -12.89
C TYR A 260 -36.80 31.27 -13.54
N LEU A 261 -37.23 32.29 -12.80
CA LEU A 261 -38.10 33.34 -13.33
C LEU A 261 -37.44 34.11 -14.49
N LYS A 262 -36.15 34.44 -14.37
CA LYS A 262 -35.41 35.09 -15.47
C LYS A 262 -35.33 34.20 -16.72
N GLN A 263 -35.07 32.91 -16.56
CA GLN A 263 -35.03 31.98 -17.68
C GLN A 263 -36.40 31.82 -18.35
N GLU A 264 -37.49 31.81 -17.58
CA GLU A 264 -38.84 31.81 -18.16
C GLU A 264 -39.13 33.10 -18.94
N GLU A 265 -38.76 34.27 -18.40
CA GLU A 265 -38.92 35.54 -19.11
C GLU A 265 -38.11 35.59 -20.41
N GLU A 266 -36.86 35.11 -20.40
CA GLU A 266 -36.01 35.06 -21.59
C GLU A 266 -36.57 34.08 -22.63
N ALA A 267 -36.99 32.89 -22.20
CA ALA A 267 -37.62 31.91 -23.08
C ALA A 267 -38.94 32.43 -23.68
N GLN A 268 -39.72 33.18 -22.91
CA GLN A 268 -40.96 33.79 -23.39
C GLN A 268 -40.68 34.91 -24.38
N LYS A 269 -39.75 35.83 -24.08
CA LYS A 269 -39.31 36.87 -25.02
C LYS A 269 -38.80 36.27 -26.33
N GLN A 270 -38.07 35.16 -26.25
CA GLN A 270 -37.54 34.48 -27.43
C GLN A 270 -38.64 33.78 -28.24
N LYS A 271 -39.65 33.19 -27.59
CA LYS A 271 -40.85 32.69 -28.27
C LYS A 271 -41.63 33.81 -28.95
N ASP A 272 -41.78 34.95 -28.30
CA ASP A 272 -42.49 36.10 -28.85
C ASP A 272 -41.74 36.68 -30.07
N LEU A 273 -40.41 36.78 -30.01
CA LEU A 273 -39.55 37.15 -31.14
C LEU A 273 -39.69 36.18 -32.33
N ASN A 274 -39.67 34.86 -32.07
CA ASN A 274 -39.80 33.83 -33.11
C ASN A 274 -41.21 33.83 -33.75
N ASN A 275 -42.26 34.03 -32.96
CA ASN A 275 -43.63 34.15 -33.48
C ASN A 275 -43.83 35.44 -34.29
N SER A 276 -43.15 36.52 -33.90
CA SER A 276 -43.19 37.81 -34.61
C SER A 276 -42.47 37.75 -35.98
N THR A 277 -41.42 36.94 -36.11
CA THR A 277 -40.69 36.75 -37.37
C THR A 277 -41.38 35.79 -38.33
N THR A 278 -42.21 34.86 -37.83
CA THR A 278 -42.94 33.89 -38.68
C THR A 278 -44.13 34.53 -39.42
N MET A 279 -44.63 35.70 -38.98
CA MET A 279 -45.71 36.45 -39.66
C MET A 279 -45.24 37.35 -40.81
N ILE A 280 -43.93 37.36 -41.12
CA ILE A 280 -43.32 38.12 -42.22
C ILE A 280 -42.49 37.16 -43.10
N ALA A 281 -43.12 36.08 -43.57
CA ALA A 281 -42.57 35.24 -44.63
C ALA A 281 -43.65 35.06 -45.71
N PRO A 282 -43.64 35.90 -46.78
CA PRO A 282 -44.46 35.67 -47.97
C PRO A 282 -43.97 34.46 -48.78
#